data_AF-A0A7S4FJW0-F1
#
_entry.id   AF-A0A7S4FJW0-F1
#
_cell.length_a   1.000
_cell.length_b   1.000
_cell.length_c   1.000
_cell.angle_alpha   90.00
_cell.angle_beta   90.00
_cell.angle_gamma   90.00
#
_symmetry.space_group_name_H-M   'P 1'
#
loop_
_entity.id
_entity.type
_entity.pdbx_description
1 polymer ?
#
loop_
_entity_poly.entity_id
_entity_poly.type
_entity_poly.pdbx_seq_one_letter_code
_entity_poly.pdbx_strand_id
1 'polypeptide(L)'
;VTLKMVQDHPLRIAAGSAGTVAGAKIKAWQQVRRICQDFRWPHGPKLLHLRASNAGLRVSWFEAWQPASDDEYAFMLEDDMEVSPLFYRFGKRAALAMAPDDTIAAICLFTFQASQGPRLQWDRQQLICSWAPILFGRWWRRFLDWVATRVGTDFRPWIPFEHVSNTWVAQNKDSQAVWQHRFFVEHALTTITLTIGRHSSAGVMARNHFEAGVHYATKRVVKQGMLAMPGPSSRVWFDIPSPYSTGG
;
A
#
# COMPACT_ATOMS: atom_id res chain seq x y z
N VAL A 1 16.44 -8.30 3.39
CA VAL A 1 15.10 -7.66 3.32
C VAL A 1 14.45 -7.78 4.68
N THR A 2 14.12 -6.67 5.32
CA THR A 2 13.41 -6.69 6.61
C THR A 2 11.92 -6.87 6.38
N LEU A 3 11.28 -7.76 7.14
CA LEU A 3 9.82 -7.86 7.20
C LEU A 3 9.33 -7.15 8.46
N LYS A 4 8.52 -6.11 8.32
CA LYS A 4 7.84 -5.46 9.44
C LYS A 4 6.35 -5.78 9.38
N MET A 5 5.84 -6.38 10.46
CA MET A 5 4.42 -6.67 10.65
C MET A 5 3.89 -5.75 11.74
N VAL A 6 2.75 -5.12 11.48
CA VAL A 6 2.08 -4.25 12.43
C VAL A 6 0.71 -4.82 12.72
N GLN A 7 0.43 -5.06 13.99
CA GLN A 7 -0.85 -5.61 14.43
C GLN A 7 -1.43 -4.75 15.56
N ASP A 8 -2.60 -4.21 15.29
CA ASP A 8 -3.38 -3.47 16.27
C ASP A 8 -4.14 -4.43 17.19
N HIS A 9 -4.28 -4.06 18.46
CA HIS A 9 -5.30 -4.66 19.30
C HIS A 9 -6.70 -4.38 18.70
N PRO A 10 -7.65 -5.32 18.76
CA PRO A 10 -8.95 -5.15 18.07
C PRO A 10 -9.87 -4.13 18.73
N LEU A 11 -9.55 -3.69 19.95
CA LEU A 11 -10.34 -2.74 20.72
C LEU A 11 -9.60 -1.42 20.88
N ARG A 12 -10.34 -0.32 20.79
CA ARG A 12 -9.90 0.99 21.27
C ARG A 12 -9.92 0.98 22.80
N ILE A 13 -9.05 1.79 23.42
CA ILE A 13 -9.14 2.04 24.86
C ILE A 13 -10.41 2.86 25.08
N ALA A 14 -11.43 2.23 25.66
CA ALA A 14 -12.68 2.86 26.05
C ALA A 14 -12.93 2.61 27.54
N ALA A 15 -13.51 3.58 28.23
CA ALA A 15 -13.97 3.43 29.60
C ALA A 15 -15.28 2.62 29.62
N GLY A 16 -15.22 1.30 29.86
CA GLY A 16 -16.42 0.52 30.22
C GLY A 16 -16.65 -0.80 29.46
N SER A 17 -16.77 -1.87 30.26
CA SER A 17 -17.26 -3.25 30.02
C SER A 17 -17.09 -3.89 28.62
N ALA A 18 -16.17 -4.85 28.53
CA ALA A 18 -16.04 -5.75 27.38
C ALA A 18 -17.15 -6.82 27.38
N GLY A 19 -18.02 -6.82 26.36
CA GLY A 19 -19.04 -7.86 26.14
C GLY A 19 -18.54 -9.06 25.32
N THR A 20 -19.39 -10.05 25.07
CA THR A 20 -19.05 -11.32 24.37
C THR A 20 -18.44 -11.13 22.98
N VAL A 21 -18.86 -10.10 22.24
CA VAL A 21 -18.29 -9.70 20.93
C VAL A 21 -16.81 -9.30 21.06
N ALA A 22 -16.43 -8.65 22.16
CA ALA A 22 -15.04 -8.31 22.44
C ALA A 22 -14.20 -9.58 22.66
N GLY A 23 -14.75 -10.59 23.35
CA GLY A 23 -14.10 -11.88 23.56
C GLY A 23 -13.77 -12.62 22.26
N ALA A 24 -14.72 -12.66 21.30
CA ALA A 24 -14.48 -13.28 19.98
C ALA A 24 -13.38 -12.56 19.19
N LYS A 25 -13.41 -11.21 19.16
CA LYS A 25 -12.38 -10.40 18.50
C LYS A 25 -10.99 -10.60 19.13
N ILE A 26 -10.91 -10.69 20.45
CA ILE A 26 -9.65 -10.95 21.16
C ILE A 26 -9.09 -12.32 20.78
N LYS A 27 -9.92 -13.36 20.72
CA LYS A 27 -9.47 -14.71 20.30
C LYS A 27 -8.92 -14.71 18.86
N ALA A 28 -9.63 -14.08 17.92
CA ALA A 28 -9.17 -13.96 16.54
C ALA A 28 -7.85 -13.17 16.45
N TRP A 29 -7.73 -12.06 17.17
CA TRP A 29 -6.49 -11.29 17.27
C TRP A 29 -5.32 -12.10 17.83
N GLN A 30 -5.55 -12.90 18.88
CA GLN A 30 -4.53 -13.79 19.45
C GLN A 30 -4.07 -14.85 18.43
N GLN A 31 -4.98 -15.37 17.60
CA GLN A 31 -4.64 -16.32 16.54
C GLN A 31 -3.76 -15.65 15.47
N VAL A 32 -4.13 -14.47 14.98
CA VAL A 32 -3.32 -13.71 14.01
C VAL A 32 -1.95 -13.37 14.62
N ARG A 33 -1.90 -13.01 15.90
CA ARG A 33 -0.64 -12.74 16.61
C ARG A 33 0.28 -13.95 16.59
N ARG A 34 -0.23 -15.15 16.88
CA ARG A 34 0.56 -16.40 16.83
C ARG A 34 1.08 -16.66 15.42
N ILE A 35 0.23 -16.49 14.40
CA ILE A 35 0.65 -16.61 12.99
C ILE A 35 1.81 -15.67 12.68
N CYS A 36 1.72 -14.38 13.05
CA CYS A 36 2.81 -13.42 12.85
C CYS A 36 4.09 -13.79 13.62
N GLN A 37 3.96 -14.30 14.85
CA GLN A 37 5.09 -14.74 15.68
C GLN A 37 5.78 -15.99 15.12
N ASP A 38 5.02 -16.95 14.61
CA ASP A 38 5.52 -18.24 14.13
C ASP A 38 5.99 -18.19 12.67
N PHE A 39 5.54 -17.19 11.91
CA PHE A 39 5.93 -17.01 10.51
C PHE A 39 7.46 -16.88 10.36
N ARG A 40 8.09 -17.80 9.64
CA ARG A 40 9.53 -17.80 9.41
C ARG A 40 9.89 -16.89 8.24
N TRP A 41 10.78 -15.94 8.48
CA TRP A 41 11.29 -15.03 7.45
C TRP A 41 12.79 -15.28 7.22
N PRO A 42 13.19 -16.04 6.20
CA PRO A 42 14.59 -16.41 5.98
C PRO A 42 15.42 -15.32 5.27
N HIS A 43 14.80 -14.18 4.90
CA HIS A 43 15.41 -13.17 4.04
C HIS A 43 15.96 -11.95 4.79
N GLY A 44 15.99 -11.97 6.12
CA GLY A 44 16.50 -10.89 6.97
C GLY A 44 15.75 -10.80 8.29
N PRO A 45 15.82 -9.65 8.99
CA PRO A 45 15.10 -9.44 10.24
C PRO A 45 13.58 -9.49 10.07
N LYS A 46 12.88 -10.06 11.06
CA LYS A 46 11.42 -9.97 11.21
C LYS A 46 11.11 -9.12 12.44
N LEU A 47 10.40 -8.03 12.26
CA LEU A 47 9.97 -7.11 13.31
C LEU A 47 8.46 -7.19 13.45
N LEU A 48 7.97 -7.50 14.65
CA LEU A 48 6.54 -7.51 14.97
C LEU A 48 6.23 -6.36 15.92
N HIS A 49 5.47 -5.38 15.45
CA HIS A 49 4.98 -4.27 16.26
C HIS A 49 3.53 -4.53 16.68
N LEU A 50 3.33 -4.80 17.97
CA LEU A 50 2.02 -5.01 18.56
C LEU A 50 1.57 -3.75 19.28
N ARG A 51 0.42 -3.20 18.92
CA ARG A 51 -0.18 -2.08 19.67
C ARG A 51 -1.09 -2.59 20.76
N ALA A 52 -1.08 -1.90 21.90
CA ALA A 52 -1.97 -2.18 23.03
C ALA A 52 -3.44 -1.81 22.75
N SER A 53 -3.70 -1.01 21.71
CA SER A 53 -5.01 -0.52 21.32
C SER A 53 -5.15 -0.44 19.80
N ASN A 54 -6.39 -0.35 19.32
CA ASN A 54 -6.67 -0.04 17.93
C ASN A 54 -6.31 1.42 17.63
N ALA A 55 -5.33 1.65 16.74
CA ALA A 55 -4.84 2.99 16.43
C ALA A 55 -5.63 3.68 15.31
N GLY A 56 -6.52 2.95 14.63
CA GLY A 56 -7.22 3.42 13.45
C GLY A 56 -6.36 3.29 12.19
N LEU A 57 -7.00 3.44 11.02
CA LEU A 57 -6.39 3.16 9.73
C LEU A 57 -5.22 4.10 9.44
N ARG A 58 -5.36 5.41 9.72
CA ARG A 58 -4.31 6.40 9.45
C ARG A 58 -3.04 6.13 10.23
N VAL A 59 -3.16 6.01 11.56
CA VAL A 59 -2.01 5.80 12.44
C VAL A 59 -1.34 4.47 12.12
N SER A 60 -2.13 3.43 11.88
CA SER A 60 -1.60 2.11 11.54
C SER A 60 -0.77 2.11 10.27
N TRP A 61 -1.16 2.90 9.26
CA TRP A 61 -0.37 3.12 8.06
C TRP A 61 0.85 4.01 8.28
N PHE A 62 0.69 5.17 8.92
CA PHE A 62 1.78 6.16 9.05
C PHE A 62 2.95 5.62 9.89
N GLU A 63 2.65 4.89 10.96
CA GLU A 63 3.67 4.28 11.82
C GLU A 63 4.12 2.88 11.35
N ALA A 64 3.52 2.37 10.26
CA ALA A 64 3.88 1.06 9.71
C ALA A 64 5.36 1.00 9.33
N TRP A 65 5.97 2.11 8.94
CA TRP A 65 7.36 2.17 8.53
C TRP A 65 7.98 3.53 8.83
N GLN A 66 9.22 3.49 9.33
CA GLN A 66 10.06 4.64 9.64
C GLN A 66 11.42 4.41 8.99
N PRO A 67 11.66 4.88 7.76
CA PRO A 67 12.92 4.69 7.06
C PRO A 67 14.09 5.33 7.79
N ALA A 68 15.21 4.60 7.85
CA ALA A 68 16.45 5.09 8.46
C ALA A 68 17.19 6.08 7.56
N SER A 69 16.97 6.03 6.24
CA SER A 69 17.58 6.93 5.26
C SER A 69 16.65 7.23 4.07
N ASP A 70 17.03 8.23 3.27
CA ASP A 70 16.29 8.64 2.07
C ASP A 70 16.38 7.62 0.93
N ASP A 71 17.34 6.68 0.99
CA ASP A 71 17.63 5.67 -0.04
C ASP A 71 16.87 4.35 0.17
N GLU A 72 16.10 4.23 1.26
CA GLU A 72 15.26 3.08 1.51
C GLU A 72 13.94 3.16 0.75
N TYR A 73 13.31 2.00 0.51
CA TYR A 73 11.93 1.92 0.04
C TYR A 73 11.23 0.73 0.69
N ALA A 74 9.91 0.83 0.85
CA ALA A 74 9.10 -0.21 1.46
C ALA A 74 7.97 -0.65 0.53
N PHE A 75 7.74 -1.96 0.47
CA PHE A 75 6.52 -2.54 -0.07
C PHE A 75 5.47 -2.55 1.05
N MET A 76 4.37 -1.83 0.89
CA MET A 76 3.29 -1.81 1.87
C MET A 76 2.17 -2.75 1.45
N LEU A 77 1.78 -3.68 2.32
CA LEU A 77 0.72 -4.66 2.05
C LEU A 77 -0.26 -4.70 3.24
N GLU A 78 -1.54 -4.85 2.92
CA GLU A 78 -2.59 -5.18 3.89
C GLU A 78 -2.70 -6.70 4.07
N ASP A 79 -3.40 -7.15 5.10
CA ASP A 79 -3.53 -8.56 5.47
C ASP A 79 -4.44 -9.38 4.54
N ASP A 80 -5.30 -8.71 3.78
CA ASP A 80 -6.21 -9.28 2.79
C ASP A 80 -5.67 -9.19 1.35
N MET A 81 -4.35 -9.08 1.21
CA MET A 81 -3.67 -8.99 -0.08
C MET A 81 -3.00 -10.31 -0.48
N GLU A 82 -3.03 -10.62 -1.77
CA GLU A 82 -2.22 -11.66 -2.39
C GLU A 82 -1.38 -11.05 -3.50
N VAL A 83 -0.12 -11.49 -3.59
CA VAL A 83 0.86 -10.97 -4.53
C VAL A 83 1.42 -12.07 -5.43
N SER A 84 1.79 -11.67 -6.64
CA SER A 84 2.46 -12.53 -7.62
C SER A 84 3.79 -13.08 -7.06
N PRO A 85 4.19 -14.31 -7.43
CA PRO A 85 5.56 -14.80 -7.20
C PRO A 85 6.66 -13.90 -7.79
N LEU A 86 6.32 -13.03 -8.76
CA LEU A 86 7.23 -12.06 -9.36
C LEU A 86 7.31 -10.73 -8.60
N PHE A 87 6.40 -10.48 -7.65
CA PHE A 87 6.15 -9.19 -7.03
C PHE A 87 7.41 -8.51 -6.51
N TYR A 88 8.19 -9.21 -5.67
CA TYR A 88 9.38 -8.63 -5.07
C TYR A 88 10.47 -8.33 -6.11
N ARG A 89 10.74 -9.27 -7.02
CA ARG A 89 11.79 -9.11 -8.04
C ARG A 89 11.45 -7.99 -9.01
N PHE A 90 10.19 -7.94 -9.47
CA PHE A 90 9.68 -6.90 -10.34
C PHE A 90 9.74 -5.54 -9.65
N GLY A 91 9.12 -5.42 -8.48
CA GLY A 91 9.03 -4.16 -7.75
C GLY A 91 10.38 -3.63 -7.31
N LYS A 92 11.34 -4.50 -6.92
CA LYS A 92 12.71 -4.08 -6.60
C LYS A 92 13.37 -3.42 -7.80
N ARG A 93 13.27 -4.02 -8.99
CA ARG A 93 13.85 -3.42 -10.20
C ARG A 93 13.14 -2.12 -10.55
N ALA A 94 11.81 -2.06 -10.41
CA ALA A 94 11.04 -0.85 -10.66
C ALA A 94 11.45 0.28 -9.73
N ALA A 95 11.57 -0.01 -8.43
CA ALA A 95 12.03 0.95 -7.43
C ALA A 95 13.43 1.49 -7.76
N LEU A 96 14.38 0.60 -8.08
CA LEU A 96 15.74 1.01 -8.43
C LEU A 96 15.82 1.86 -9.71
N ALA A 97 15.00 1.54 -10.71
CA ALA A 97 14.96 2.30 -11.96
C ALA A 97 14.36 3.70 -11.76
N MET A 98 13.33 3.82 -10.92
CA MET A 98 12.59 5.07 -10.72
C MET A 98 13.17 5.97 -9.63
N ALA A 99 13.96 5.42 -8.70
CA ALA A 99 14.57 6.16 -7.59
C ALA A 99 15.35 7.44 -7.96
N PRO A 100 16.01 7.54 -9.13
CA PRO A 100 16.71 8.76 -9.53
C PRO A 100 15.80 9.96 -9.83
N ASP A 101 14.54 9.74 -10.22
CA ASP A 101 13.58 10.83 -10.46
C ASP A 101 12.98 11.27 -9.12
N ASP A 102 13.35 12.47 -8.70
CA ASP A 102 12.92 13.06 -7.45
C ASP A 102 11.43 13.40 -7.43
N THR A 103 10.75 13.49 -8.57
CA THR A 103 9.31 13.76 -8.62
C THR A 103 8.44 12.49 -8.50
N ILE A 104 9.06 11.31 -8.33
CA ILE A 104 8.37 10.03 -8.06
C ILE A 104 8.43 9.69 -6.57
N ALA A 105 7.27 9.64 -5.91
CA ALA A 105 7.15 9.32 -4.49
C ALA A 105 6.69 7.90 -4.22
N ALA A 106 6.05 7.25 -5.19
CA ALA A 106 5.58 5.88 -5.05
C ALA A 106 5.51 5.13 -6.39
N ILE A 107 5.42 3.81 -6.31
CA ILE A 107 5.06 2.92 -7.42
C ILE A 107 3.87 2.08 -6.99
N CYS A 108 2.81 2.03 -7.77
CA CYS A 108 1.65 1.18 -7.49
C CYS A 108 1.77 -0.18 -8.17
N LEU A 109 1.83 -1.26 -7.38
CA LEU A 109 1.80 -2.62 -7.89
C LEU A 109 0.41 -3.29 -7.79
N PHE A 110 -0.60 -2.59 -7.27
CA PHE A 110 -1.98 -3.00 -7.47
C PHE A 110 -2.42 -2.64 -8.88
N THR A 111 -2.27 -3.61 -9.78
CA THR A 111 -2.42 -3.40 -11.23
C THR A 111 -3.86 -3.48 -11.67
N PHE A 112 -4.28 -2.51 -12.48
CA PHE A 112 -5.52 -2.64 -13.24
C PHE A 112 -5.29 -3.56 -14.44
N GLN A 113 -6.27 -4.43 -14.69
CA GLN A 113 -6.26 -5.28 -15.87
C GLN A 113 -7.09 -4.63 -16.96
N ALA A 114 -6.44 -4.16 -18.02
CA ALA A 114 -7.12 -3.57 -19.17
C ALA A 114 -7.67 -4.67 -20.09
N SER A 115 -8.86 -4.46 -20.64
CA SER A 115 -9.50 -5.42 -21.58
C SER A 115 -8.72 -5.57 -22.89
N GLN A 116 -8.05 -4.49 -23.30
CA GLN A 116 -7.19 -4.37 -24.47
C GLN A 116 -5.99 -3.49 -24.09
N GLY A 117 -4.88 -3.61 -24.81
CA GLY A 117 -3.73 -2.74 -24.60
C GLY A 117 -2.38 -3.48 -24.56
N PRO A 118 -1.29 -2.74 -24.31
CA PRO A 118 0.05 -3.31 -24.24
C PRO A 118 0.16 -4.33 -23.10
N ARG A 119 1.14 -5.23 -23.19
CA ARG A 119 1.40 -6.21 -22.13
C ARG A 119 1.71 -5.52 -20.79
N LEU A 120 2.42 -4.40 -20.84
CA LEU A 120 2.74 -3.54 -19.71
C LEU A 120 2.63 -2.08 -20.15
N GLN A 121 1.94 -1.27 -19.36
CA GLN A 121 1.88 0.17 -19.49
C GLN A 121 2.22 0.81 -18.15
N TRP A 122 3.09 1.80 -18.22
CA TRP A 122 3.52 2.60 -17.09
C TRP A 122 2.96 4.00 -17.26
N ASP A 123 2.12 4.42 -16.32
CA ASP A 123 1.53 5.75 -16.32
C ASP A 123 1.98 6.50 -15.07
N ARG A 124 1.86 7.82 -15.11
CA ARG A 124 2.26 8.70 -14.00
C ARG A 124 1.04 9.47 -13.53
N GLN A 125 0.76 9.43 -12.23
CA GLN A 125 -0.43 10.03 -11.63
C GLN A 125 -0.08 10.76 -10.33
N GLN A 126 -0.76 11.86 -10.00
CA GLN A 126 -0.53 12.58 -8.73
C GLN A 126 -1.22 11.94 -7.51
N LEU A 127 -1.89 10.82 -7.70
CA LEU A 127 -2.61 10.10 -6.64
C LEU A 127 -1.84 8.84 -6.27
N ILE A 128 -1.81 8.50 -4.98
CA ILE A 128 -1.26 7.23 -4.50
C ILE A 128 -2.29 6.11 -4.56
N CYS A 129 -1.86 4.87 -4.77
CA CYS A 129 -2.74 3.75 -4.53
C CYS A 129 -2.64 3.25 -3.09
N SER A 130 -3.77 2.78 -2.57
CA SER A 130 -3.86 2.28 -1.19
C SER A 130 -3.41 0.83 -1.04
N TRP A 131 -3.23 0.09 -2.13
CA TRP A 131 -2.89 -1.33 -2.10
C TRP A 131 -1.61 -1.60 -2.84
N ALA A 132 -0.71 -2.35 -2.20
CA ALA A 132 0.60 -2.69 -2.75
C ALA A 132 1.43 -1.50 -3.31
N PRO A 133 1.47 -0.32 -2.67
CA PRO A 133 2.44 0.69 -3.07
C PRO A 133 3.85 0.29 -2.64
N ILE A 134 4.82 0.68 -3.46
CA ILE A 134 6.21 0.87 -3.05
C ILE A 134 6.35 2.35 -2.68
N LEU A 135 6.78 2.64 -1.45
CA LEU A 135 6.98 3.99 -0.94
C LEU A 135 8.48 4.30 -0.86
N PHE A 136 8.90 5.44 -1.40
CA PHE A 136 10.30 5.89 -1.28
C PHE A 136 10.55 6.62 0.03
N GLY A 137 11.64 6.26 0.70
CA GLY A 137 12.01 6.74 2.04
C GLY A 137 12.15 8.26 2.09
N ARG A 138 12.80 8.85 1.08
CA ARG A 138 12.91 10.32 0.94
C ARG A 138 11.57 11.05 1.09
N TRP A 139 10.53 10.57 0.43
CA TRP A 139 9.23 11.25 0.41
C TRP A 139 8.38 10.83 1.59
N TRP A 140 8.48 9.58 2.02
CA TRP A 140 7.77 9.10 3.20
C TRP A 140 8.20 9.81 4.49
N ARG A 141 9.51 10.08 4.68
CA ARG A 141 10.02 10.85 5.83
C ARG A 141 9.40 12.24 5.89
N ARG A 142 9.46 12.96 4.76
CA ARG A 142 8.89 14.30 4.61
C ARG A 142 7.38 14.29 4.80
N PHE A 143 6.69 13.25 4.32
CA PHE A 143 5.27 13.05 4.58
C PHE A 143 4.98 12.90 6.07
N LEU A 144 5.75 12.10 6.80
CA LEU A 144 5.56 11.91 8.25
C LEU A 144 5.82 13.20 9.04
N ASP A 145 6.86 13.95 8.68
CA ASP A 145 7.12 15.28 9.26
C ASP A 145 5.95 16.24 8.98
N TRP A 146 5.46 16.24 7.73
CA TRP A 146 4.31 17.04 7.30
C TRP A 146 3.02 16.68 8.05
N VAL A 147 2.78 15.38 8.32
CA VAL A 147 1.67 14.89 9.14
C VAL A 147 1.84 15.39 10.59
N ALA A 148 3.04 15.27 11.15
CA ALA A 148 3.32 15.62 12.55
C ALA A 148 3.00 17.08 12.88
N THR A 149 3.19 18.00 11.93
CA THR A 149 2.84 19.43 12.14
C THR A 149 1.35 19.75 11.98
N ARG A 150 0.52 18.77 11.59
CA ARG A 150 -0.92 18.95 11.27
C ARG A 150 -1.84 18.10 12.14
N VAL A 151 -1.35 16.99 12.69
CA VAL A 151 -2.12 16.21 13.65
C VAL A 151 -2.37 17.06 14.90
N GLY A 152 -3.62 17.07 15.36
CA GLY A 152 -4.04 17.87 16.52
C GLY A 152 -4.46 19.31 16.19
N THR A 153 -4.36 19.74 14.92
CA THR A 153 -4.87 21.03 14.47
C THR A 153 -6.25 20.89 13.80
N ASP A 154 -6.83 22.01 13.35
CA ASP A 154 -8.06 22.07 12.55
C ASP A 154 -7.86 21.65 11.09
N PHE A 155 -6.62 21.32 10.68
CA PHE A 155 -6.27 20.94 9.32
C PHE A 155 -7.14 19.80 8.78
N ARG A 156 -7.48 19.92 7.49
CA ARG A 156 -8.23 18.91 6.73
C ARG A 156 -7.54 18.70 5.37
N PRO A 157 -7.22 17.46 4.98
CA PRO A 157 -6.45 17.16 3.76
C PRO A 157 -7.31 17.25 2.48
N TRP A 158 -7.99 18.37 2.24
CA TRP A 158 -8.77 18.60 1.02
C TRP A 158 -7.85 18.65 -0.20
N ILE A 159 -8.14 17.90 -1.25
CA ILE A 159 -7.40 18.00 -2.51
C ILE A 159 -8.02 19.08 -3.42
N PRO A 160 -7.20 19.90 -4.11
CA PRO A 160 -7.64 21.10 -4.83
C PRO A 160 -8.27 20.80 -6.21
N PHE A 161 -9.03 19.71 -6.31
CA PHE A 161 -9.78 19.30 -7.48
C PHE A 161 -10.91 18.34 -7.07
N GLU A 162 -11.87 18.12 -7.97
CA GLU A 162 -12.97 17.19 -7.74
C GLU A 162 -12.46 15.75 -7.68
N HIS A 163 -12.65 15.08 -6.54
CA HIS A 163 -12.24 13.70 -6.35
C HIS A 163 -12.98 13.08 -5.16
N VAL A 164 -13.20 11.76 -5.22
CA VAL A 164 -13.97 11.01 -4.21
C VAL A 164 -13.40 11.16 -2.79
N SER A 165 -12.08 11.34 -2.65
CA SER A 165 -11.45 11.54 -1.34
C SER A 165 -11.97 12.75 -0.59
N ASN A 166 -12.41 13.82 -1.28
CA ASN A 166 -13.01 14.98 -0.64
C ASN A 166 -14.33 14.62 0.06
N THR A 167 -15.09 13.66 -0.48
CA THR A 167 -16.29 13.14 0.22
C THR A 167 -15.93 12.45 1.54
N TRP A 168 -14.76 11.80 1.59
CA TRP A 168 -14.29 11.13 2.81
C TRP A 168 -13.81 12.14 3.86
N VAL A 169 -13.18 13.24 3.44
CA VAL A 169 -12.86 14.37 4.34
C VAL A 169 -14.14 14.97 4.92
N ALA A 170 -15.14 15.25 4.07
CA ALA A 170 -16.44 15.77 4.49
C ALA A 170 -17.11 14.88 5.55
N GLN A 171 -16.97 13.56 5.41
CA GLN A 171 -17.52 12.55 6.31
C GLN A 171 -16.65 12.26 7.54
N ASN A 172 -15.53 12.97 7.73
CA ASN A 172 -14.53 12.69 8.77
C ASN A 172 -14.08 11.22 8.81
N LYS A 173 -13.97 10.57 7.65
CA LYS A 173 -13.51 9.18 7.56
C LYS A 173 -12.02 9.09 7.89
N ASP A 174 -11.68 8.08 8.68
CA ASP A 174 -10.29 7.74 9.00
C ASP A 174 -9.64 7.08 7.77
N SER A 175 -8.95 7.88 6.95
CA SER A 175 -8.34 7.42 5.70
C SER A 175 -6.91 7.93 5.55
N GLN A 176 -5.98 6.99 5.39
CA GLN A 176 -4.58 7.25 5.13
C GLN A 176 -4.36 7.88 3.75
N ALA A 177 -5.10 7.43 2.74
CA ALA A 177 -4.86 7.77 1.34
C ALA A 177 -5.06 9.26 1.08
N VAL A 178 -6.05 9.88 1.72
CA VAL A 178 -6.34 11.30 1.52
C VAL A 178 -5.22 12.21 2.00
N TRP A 179 -4.57 11.86 3.11
CA TRP A 179 -3.40 12.59 3.61
C TRP A 179 -2.24 12.49 2.63
N GLN A 180 -2.01 11.30 2.07
CA GLN A 180 -0.97 11.08 1.08
C GLN A 180 -1.27 11.81 -0.24
N HIS A 181 -2.51 11.76 -0.74
CA HIS A 181 -2.93 12.52 -1.93
C HIS A 181 -2.69 14.01 -1.74
N ARG A 182 -3.11 14.56 -0.60
CA ARG A 182 -2.89 15.98 -0.30
C ARG A 182 -1.41 16.34 -0.29
N PHE A 183 -0.58 15.54 0.36
CA PHE A 183 0.88 15.73 0.36
C PHE A 183 1.46 15.67 -1.07
N PHE A 184 1.05 14.68 -1.87
CA PHE A 184 1.57 14.52 -3.23
C PHE A 184 1.25 15.74 -4.10
N VAL A 185 0.03 16.26 -3.98
CA VAL A 185 -0.39 17.46 -4.71
C VAL A 185 0.37 18.71 -4.25
N GLU A 186 0.52 18.92 -2.94
CA GLU A 186 1.27 20.08 -2.40
C GLU A 186 2.74 20.11 -2.83
N HIS A 187 3.33 18.93 -3.06
CA HIS A 187 4.75 18.76 -3.36
C HIS A 187 5.04 18.38 -4.82
N ALA A 188 4.03 18.45 -5.71
CA ALA A 188 4.15 18.07 -7.12
C ALA A 188 4.71 16.64 -7.34
N LEU A 189 4.38 15.73 -6.43
CA LEU A 189 4.83 14.34 -6.45
C LEU A 189 3.87 13.45 -7.22
N THR A 190 4.40 12.33 -7.68
CA THR A 190 3.63 11.36 -8.46
C THR A 190 3.87 9.93 -8.03
N THR A 191 2.90 9.10 -8.35
CA THR A 191 2.97 7.64 -8.32
C THR A 191 3.10 7.13 -9.75
N ILE A 192 4.01 6.19 -9.95
CA ILE A 192 4.02 5.38 -11.17
C ILE A 192 2.99 4.26 -11.02
N THR A 193 2.01 4.19 -11.91
CA THR A 193 1.00 3.13 -11.93
C THR A 193 1.28 2.13 -13.03
N LEU A 194 0.95 0.86 -12.76
CA LEU A 194 1.15 -0.22 -13.70
C LEU A 194 -0.19 -0.80 -14.18
N THR A 195 -0.38 -0.79 -15.50
CA THR A 195 -1.51 -1.43 -16.18
C THR A 195 -1.02 -2.64 -16.95
N ILE A 196 -1.74 -3.76 -16.83
CA ILE A 196 -1.43 -5.02 -17.52
C ILE A 196 -2.56 -5.32 -18.51
N GLY A 197 -2.25 -5.38 -19.80
CA GLY A 197 -3.20 -5.79 -20.84
C GLY A 197 -3.56 -7.28 -20.71
N ARG A 198 -4.83 -7.62 -20.94
CA ARG A 198 -5.32 -9.00 -20.90
C ARG A 198 -4.78 -9.82 -22.07
N HIS A 199 -3.67 -10.54 -21.86
CA HIS A 199 -3.10 -11.52 -22.79
C HIS A 199 -3.10 -12.93 -22.18
N SER A 200 -2.81 -13.98 -22.97
CA SER A 200 -2.98 -15.42 -22.63
C SER A 200 -2.32 -15.94 -21.34
N SER A 201 -1.51 -15.13 -20.65
CA SER A 201 -0.95 -15.36 -19.31
C SER A 201 -1.54 -14.40 -18.24
N ALA A 202 -2.82 -14.05 -18.39
CA ALA A 202 -3.53 -12.99 -17.68
C ALA A 202 -3.45 -13.11 -16.15
N GLY A 203 -2.74 -12.18 -15.52
CA GLY A 203 -2.76 -12.03 -14.07
C GLY A 203 -2.27 -10.66 -13.63
N VAL A 204 -2.47 -10.36 -12.35
CA VAL A 204 -2.09 -9.09 -11.70
C VAL A 204 -0.86 -9.28 -10.81
N MET A 205 -0.14 -8.19 -10.52
CA MET A 205 0.99 -8.21 -9.57
C MET A 205 0.52 -8.33 -8.13
N ALA A 206 -0.61 -7.71 -7.80
CA ALA A 206 -1.25 -7.79 -6.50
C ALA A 206 -2.79 -7.74 -6.65
N ARG A 207 -3.51 -8.49 -5.80
CA ARG A 207 -4.96 -8.39 -5.64
C ARG A 207 -5.30 -8.18 -4.17
N ASN A 208 -6.38 -7.45 -3.93
CA ASN A 208 -7.08 -7.41 -2.66
C ASN A 208 -8.18 -8.48 -2.69
N HIS A 209 -8.41 -9.16 -1.57
CA HIS A 209 -9.45 -10.19 -1.44
C HIS A 209 -10.85 -9.63 -1.15
N PHE A 210 -10.94 -8.31 -0.95
CA PHE A 210 -12.15 -7.55 -0.66
C PHE A 210 -12.91 -8.18 0.51
N GLU A 211 -12.19 -8.57 1.56
CA GLU A 211 -12.77 -9.19 2.73
C GLU A 211 -13.69 -8.19 3.45
N ALA A 212 -14.71 -8.72 4.12
CA ALA A 212 -15.61 -7.88 4.90
C ALA A 212 -14.85 -7.26 6.08
N GLY A 213 -14.93 -5.94 6.24
CA GLY A 213 -14.15 -5.21 7.24
C GLY A 213 -14.15 -3.69 7.00
N VAL A 214 -12.96 -3.09 7.11
CA VAL A 214 -12.77 -1.63 7.10
C VAL A 214 -13.24 -0.98 5.79
N HIS A 215 -13.02 -1.67 4.65
CA HIS A 215 -13.33 -1.12 3.33
C HIS A 215 -14.70 -1.57 2.80
N TYR A 216 -15.16 -2.77 3.17
CA TYR A 216 -16.37 -3.38 2.61
C TYR A 216 -17.24 -3.99 3.70
N ALA A 217 -18.54 -3.70 3.67
CA ALA A 217 -19.48 -4.33 4.60
C ALA A 217 -19.62 -5.84 4.36
N THR A 218 -19.41 -6.30 3.12
CA THR A 218 -19.52 -7.69 2.70
C THR A 218 -18.39 -8.08 1.77
N LYS A 219 -18.02 -9.37 1.79
CA LYS A 219 -17.00 -9.93 0.90
C LYS A 219 -17.41 -9.76 -0.56
N ARG A 220 -16.47 -9.37 -1.43
CA ARG A 220 -16.68 -9.32 -2.89
C ARG A 220 -16.00 -10.48 -3.60
N VAL A 221 -16.52 -10.83 -4.78
CA VAL A 221 -15.93 -11.89 -5.62
C VAL A 221 -14.73 -11.33 -6.37
N VAL A 222 -13.59 -12.00 -6.24
CA VAL A 222 -12.34 -11.67 -6.93
C VAL A 222 -12.15 -12.61 -8.10
N LYS A 223 -12.06 -12.06 -9.31
CA LYS A 223 -11.93 -12.84 -10.57
C LYS A 223 -10.54 -12.75 -11.21
N GLN A 224 -9.67 -11.86 -10.72
CA GLN A 224 -8.32 -11.71 -11.25
C GLN A 224 -7.41 -12.86 -10.77
N GLY A 225 -6.74 -13.52 -11.71
CA GLY A 225 -5.64 -14.45 -11.41
C GLY A 225 -4.35 -13.72 -11.03
N MET A 226 -3.44 -14.41 -10.36
CA MET A 226 -2.08 -13.89 -10.13
C MET A 226 -1.24 -14.03 -11.39
N LEU A 227 -0.41 -13.03 -11.67
CA LEU A 227 0.62 -13.17 -12.68
C LEU A 227 1.61 -14.24 -12.21
N ALA A 228 1.73 -15.34 -12.94
CA ALA A 228 2.74 -16.38 -12.71
C ALA A 228 3.75 -16.38 -13.86
N MET A 229 4.96 -16.92 -13.63
CA MET A 229 6.06 -16.96 -14.61
C MET A 229 5.56 -17.42 -16.01
N PRO A 230 5.53 -16.55 -17.02
CA PRO A 230 4.97 -16.88 -18.31
C PRO A 230 6.07 -17.43 -19.22
N GLY A 231 6.57 -18.63 -18.92
CA GLY A 231 7.50 -19.35 -19.79
C GLY A 231 8.63 -18.47 -20.39
N PRO A 232 9.02 -18.69 -21.66
CA PRO A 232 10.13 -17.96 -22.31
C PRO A 232 9.97 -16.43 -22.42
N SER A 233 8.80 -15.87 -22.10
CA SER A 233 8.47 -14.44 -22.21
C SER A 233 8.77 -13.61 -20.95
N SER A 234 9.54 -14.16 -20.02
CA SER A 234 9.89 -13.52 -18.74
C SER A 234 10.68 -12.21 -18.87
N ARG A 235 11.42 -11.97 -19.97
CA ARG A 235 12.22 -10.74 -20.16
C ARG A 235 11.37 -9.48 -20.22
N VAL A 236 10.24 -9.53 -20.94
CA VAL A 236 9.35 -8.37 -21.15
C VAL A 236 8.80 -7.85 -19.82
N TRP A 237 8.58 -8.72 -18.85
CA TRP A 237 8.12 -8.31 -17.52
C TRP A 237 9.17 -7.57 -16.72
N PHE A 238 10.43 -7.57 -17.14
CA PHE A 238 11.49 -6.80 -16.49
C PHE A 238 11.99 -5.62 -17.33
N ASP A 239 11.32 -5.32 -18.44
CA ASP A 239 11.54 -4.12 -19.23
C ASP A 239 10.86 -2.95 -18.53
N ILE A 240 11.60 -2.36 -17.59
CA ILE A 240 11.19 -1.18 -16.83
C ILE A 240 11.74 0.05 -17.54
N PRO A 241 10.89 1.05 -17.88
CA PRO A 241 11.34 2.24 -18.58
C PRO A 241 12.33 3.03 -17.72
N SER A 242 13.21 3.77 -18.39
CA SER A 242 14.01 4.79 -17.72
C SER A 242 13.09 5.92 -17.29
N PRO A 243 13.23 6.49 -16.09
CA PRO A 243 12.44 7.67 -15.70
C PRO A 243 12.70 8.87 -16.62
N TYR A 244 13.82 8.87 -17.35
CA TYR A 244 14.21 9.89 -18.31
C TYR A 244 13.79 9.59 -19.76
N SER A 245 13.13 8.45 -20.04
CA SER A 245 12.58 8.20 -21.37
C SER A 245 11.28 8.98 -21.52
N THR A 246 11.38 10.29 -21.78
CA THR A 246 10.31 11.03 -22.42
C THR A 246 10.12 10.42 -23.80
N GLY A 247 8.96 9.81 -24.06
CA GLY A 247 8.59 9.39 -25.41
C GLY A 247 8.64 10.58 -26.36
N GLY A 248 9.30 10.38 -27.51
CA GLY A 248 9.04 11.15 -28.72
C GLY A 248 7.76 10.70 -29.41
#